data_AF-A0A4Q2Z3H1-F1
#
_entry.id   AF-A0A4Q2Z3H1-F1
#
_cell.length_a   1.000
_cell.length_b   1.000
_cell.length_c   1.000
_cell.angle_alpha   90.00
_cell.angle_beta   90.00
_cell.angle_gamma   90.00
#
_symmetry.space_group_name_H-M   'P 1'
#
loop_
_entity.id
_entity.type
_entity.pdbx_description
1 polymer ?
#
loop_
_entity_poly.entity_id
_entity_poly.type
_entity_poly.pdbx_seq_one_letter_code
_entity_poly.pdbx_strand_id
1 'polypeptide(L)'
;MRTILLSVLSAGLVAAQALAGGGAACATNHALTLKVSPEREVIHRKGTRDIIVQVELEGRRPDTIQRSPMNLAVVLDRSTSMIGPKIEKARQAAATLVDQLDANDVFSLVTYDNESELLIPPQRLSRREDRERAKATIFAIQPRGGTALYAGVSMGAEQVKRLFEHERVNRVILLSDGQANIGPSKPGDLAQFGSVLRKGGISVSTVGLGEDYNEDLMTALAESSNANYYYVQDAEKLPGIFAEELGAARTVLARSITIRIEVPEGVRLKEILGHPEIRCEGRSAVITLPEYFGADRRKFLARCTVENAEVEAVKLANVAVKYE
;
A
#
# COMPACT_ATOMS: atom_id res chain seq x y z
N MET A 1 -13.41 -10.07 -46.41
CA MET A 1 -13.62 -9.80 -44.97
C MET A 1 -13.22 -8.35 -44.72
N ARG A 2 -14.14 -7.46 -44.31
CA ARG A 2 -13.79 -6.09 -43.92
C ARG A 2 -13.60 -6.04 -42.41
N THR A 3 -12.47 -5.51 -41.99
CA THR A 3 -12.02 -5.39 -40.59
C THR A 3 -12.18 -3.94 -40.12
N ILE A 4 -12.42 -3.74 -38.83
CA ILE A 4 -12.68 -2.43 -38.21
C ILE A 4 -11.57 -2.11 -37.23
N LEU A 5 -11.03 -0.90 -37.30
CA LEU A 5 -9.98 -0.42 -36.41
C LEU A 5 -10.57 -0.04 -35.05
N LEU A 6 -9.95 -0.51 -33.98
CA LEU A 6 -10.32 -0.17 -32.61
C LEU A 6 -9.39 0.90 -32.07
N SER A 7 -9.97 1.93 -31.46
CA SER A 7 -9.22 3.02 -30.86
C SER A 7 -9.63 3.25 -29.42
N VAL A 8 -8.65 3.60 -28.59
CA VAL A 8 -8.90 4.04 -27.22
C VAL A 8 -8.32 5.44 -27.07
N LEU A 9 -9.06 6.34 -26.44
CA LEU A 9 -8.57 7.66 -26.10
C LEU A 9 -8.21 7.69 -24.62
N SER A 10 -7.05 8.26 -24.32
CA SER A 10 -6.76 8.71 -22.96
C SER A 10 -6.93 10.22 -22.94
N ALA A 11 -7.72 10.71 -21.99
CA ALA A 11 -7.90 12.13 -21.73
C ALA A 11 -7.03 12.47 -20.53
N GLY A 12 -5.79 12.92 -20.79
CA GLY A 12 -4.90 13.69 -19.90
C GLY A 12 -4.74 13.26 -18.44
N LEU A 13 -3.49 13.21 -17.97
CA LEU A 13 -3.22 13.31 -16.53
C LEU A 13 -3.49 14.75 -16.08
N VAL A 14 -4.57 14.96 -15.34
CA VAL A 14 -4.84 16.28 -14.73
C VAL A 14 -4.03 16.37 -13.44
N ALA A 15 -2.82 16.93 -13.54
CA ALA A 15 -2.20 17.59 -12.39
C ALA A 15 -2.96 18.90 -12.11
N ALA A 16 -2.83 19.43 -10.89
CA ALA A 16 -3.25 20.81 -10.61
C ALA A 16 -2.66 21.76 -11.68
N GLN A 17 -3.53 22.16 -12.61
CA GLN A 17 -3.37 23.07 -13.77
C GLN A 17 -2.00 23.19 -14.45
N ALA A 18 -1.89 22.67 -15.68
CA ALA A 18 -1.33 23.39 -16.83
C ALA A 18 -1.80 22.75 -18.15
N LEU A 19 -2.04 23.59 -19.17
CA LEU A 19 -2.77 23.34 -20.41
C LEU A 19 -2.00 22.61 -21.53
N ALA A 20 -2.79 21.90 -22.35
CA ALA A 20 -2.70 21.69 -23.82
C ALA A 20 -1.96 20.48 -24.44
N GLY A 21 -2.67 19.82 -25.40
CA GLY A 21 -2.11 19.21 -26.63
C GLY A 21 -2.23 17.69 -26.78
N GLY A 22 -2.89 17.19 -27.83
CA GLY A 22 -3.29 15.78 -28.03
C GLY A 22 -2.62 15.00 -29.17
N GLY A 23 -2.90 13.68 -29.22
CA GLY A 23 -2.53 12.69 -30.26
C GLY A 23 -1.90 11.42 -29.67
N ALA A 24 -2.45 10.22 -29.93
CA ALA A 24 -2.08 8.92 -29.31
C ALA A 24 -1.70 9.05 -27.83
N ALA A 25 -2.71 9.03 -26.96
CA ALA A 25 -2.58 9.68 -25.68
C ALA A 25 -1.78 8.83 -24.66
N CYS A 26 -0.46 8.94 -24.73
CA CYS A 26 0.40 8.86 -23.58
C CYS A 26 0.35 10.25 -22.94
N ALA A 27 -0.48 10.42 -21.92
CA ALA A 27 -0.44 11.65 -21.14
C ALA A 27 0.74 11.53 -20.17
N THR A 28 1.89 12.08 -20.55
CA THR A 28 3.02 12.22 -19.64
C THR A 28 2.82 13.48 -18.82
N ASN A 29 2.58 13.31 -17.52
CA ASN A 29 2.81 14.37 -16.55
C ASN A 29 3.96 13.91 -15.64
N HIS A 30 4.65 14.84 -14.98
CA HIS A 30 6.00 14.61 -14.41
C HIS A 30 6.17 13.40 -13.47
N ALA A 31 5.08 12.78 -12.98
CA ALA A 31 5.10 11.70 -12.01
C ALA A 31 4.53 10.35 -12.53
N LEU A 32 3.37 10.32 -13.22
CA LEU A 32 2.76 9.06 -13.70
C LEU A 32 2.61 9.03 -15.22
N THR A 33 2.55 7.81 -15.76
CA THR A 33 2.28 7.51 -17.16
C THR A 33 1.05 6.62 -17.25
N LEU A 34 0.03 7.06 -17.98
CA LEU A 34 -1.16 6.26 -18.29
C LEU A 34 -1.03 5.71 -19.71
N LYS A 35 -1.11 4.38 -19.84
CA LYS A 35 -1.18 3.65 -21.11
C LYS A 35 -2.52 2.97 -21.23
N VAL A 36 -3.15 3.07 -22.40
CA VAL A 36 -4.42 2.41 -22.66
C VAL A 36 -4.37 1.73 -24.02
N SER A 37 -4.65 0.43 -24.05
CA SER A 37 -4.61 -0.36 -25.28
C SER A 37 -5.71 -1.42 -25.29
N PRO A 38 -6.34 -1.70 -26.43
CA PRO A 38 -7.22 -2.84 -26.55
C PRO A 38 -6.39 -4.14 -26.65
N GLU A 39 -6.95 -5.27 -26.23
CA GLU A 39 -6.34 -6.60 -26.43
C GLU A 39 -6.12 -6.90 -27.92
N ARG A 40 -6.99 -6.35 -28.77
CA ARG A 40 -6.96 -6.53 -30.22
C ARG A 40 -7.21 -5.20 -30.89
N GLU A 41 -6.44 -4.90 -31.94
CA GLU A 41 -6.57 -3.65 -32.69
C GLU A 41 -7.72 -3.69 -33.71
N VAL A 42 -8.22 -4.90 -34.00
CA VAL A 42 -9.14 -5.10 -35.12
C VAL A 42 -10.21 -6.14 -34.81
N ILE A 43 -11.46 -5.84 -35.17
CA ILE A 43 -12.60 -6.77 -35.08
C ILE A 43 -13.34 -6.91 -36.41
N HIS A 44 -14.11 -7.98 -36.55
CA HIS A 44 -14.99 -8.17 -37.71
C HIS A 44 -16.29 -7.39 -37.55
N ARG A 45 -16.77 -6.81 -38.66
CA ARG A 45 -17.93 -5.91 -38.78
C ARG A 45 -19.29 -6.51 -38.36
N LYS A 46 -19.38 -7.79 -38.01
CA LYS A 46 -20.67 -8.45 -37.71
C LYS A 46 -20.64 -9.14 -36.35
N GLY A 47 -21.68 -8.87 -35.56
CA GLY A 47 -21.98 -9.51 -34.28
C GLY A 47 -21.55 -8.71 -33.05
N THR A 48 -22.14 -9.06 -31.92
CA THR A 48 -21.76 -8.55 -30.60
C THR A 48 -20.51 -9.26 -30.13
N ARG A 49 -19.52 -8.51 -29.64
CA ARG A 49 -18.25 -9.09 -29.14
C ARG A 49 -17.76 -8.44 -27.87
N ASP A 50 -17.16 -9.26 -27.03
CA ASP A 50 -16.42 -8.80 -25.87
C ASP A 50 -14.97 -8.50 -26.28
N ILE A 51 -14.46 -7.39 -25.77
CA ILE A 51 -13.11 -6.86 -26.01
C ILE A 51 -12.57 -6.39 -24.68
N ILE A 52 -11.33 -6.73 -24.38
CA ILE A 52 -10.64 -6.24 -23.19
C ILE A 52 -9.90 -4.96 -23.55
N VAL A 53 -10.08 -3.93 -22.74
CA VAL A 53 -9.27 -2.70 -22.76
C VAL A 53 -8.35 -2.75 -21.54
N GLN A 54 -7.06 -2.81 -21.79
CA GLN A 54 -6.03 -2.73 -20.77
C GLN A 54 -5.75 -1.27 -20.44
N VAL A 55 -5.88 -0.92 -19.17
CA VAL A 55 -5.49 0.37 -18.60
C VAL A 55 -4.31 0.14 -17.68
N GLU A 56 -3.19 0.74 -18.00
CA GLU A 56 -1.94 0.60 -17.27
C GLU A 56 -1.50 1.95 -16.74
N LEU A 57 -1.29 2.01 -15.43
CA LEU A 57 -0.69 3.16 -14.76
C LEU A 57 0.74 2.76 -14.38
N GLU A 58 1.70 3.63 -14.68
CA GLU A 58 3.13 3.44 -14.37
C GLU A 58 3.68 4.69 -13.67
N GLY A 59 4.41 4.50 -12.57
CA GLY A 59 5.08 5.58 -11.85
C GLY A 59 6.49 5.81 -12.38
N ARG A 60 6.83 7.04 -12.75
CA ARG A 60 8.18 7.39 -13.19
C ARG A 60 9.16 7.16 -12.04
N ARG A 61 10.23 6.42 -12.28
CA ARG A 61 11.32 6.30 -11.32
C ARG A 61 12.06 7.64 -11.24
N PRO A 62 12.10 8.34 -10.08
CA PRO A 62 12.87 9.57 -9.96
C PRO A 62 14.38 9.28 -10.00
N ASP A 63 15.15 10.20 -10.58
CA ASP A 63 16.61 10.09 -10.76
C ASP A 63 17.37 10.21 -9.41
N THR A 64 16.76 10.86 -8.42
CA THR A 64 17.18 10.86 -7.02
C THR A 64 16.02 10.33 -6.17
N ILE A 65 16.21 9.18 -5.54
CA ILE A 65 15.23 8.63 -4.61
C ILE A 65 15.33 9.44 -3.31
N GLN A 66 14.63 10.57 -3.22
CA GLN A 66 14.35 11.17 -1.92
C GLN A 66 13.24 10.35 -1.27
N ARG A 67 13.63 9.57 -0.26
CA ARG A 67 12.72 8.83 0.62
C ARG A 67 11.80 9.82 1.32
N SER A 68 10.49 9.60 1.24
CA SER A 68 9.53 10.39 2.01
C SER A 68 9.80 10.17 3.51
N PRO A 69 9.84 11.22 4.35
CA PRO A 69 10.03 11.05 5.79
C PRO A 69 8.97 10.11 6.36
N MET A 70 9.35 9.29 7.33
CA MET A 70 8.45 8.31 7.92
C MET A 70 7.92 8.78 9.28
N ASN A 71 6.73 8.29 9.61
CA ASN A 71 6.16 8.35 10.95
C ASN A 71 5.84 6.92 11.38
N LEU A 72 6.72 6.38 12.22
CA LEU A 72 6.82 4.97 12.51
C LEU A 72 6.50 4.69 13.98
N ALA A 73 5.57 3.77 14.21
CA ALA A 73 5.39 3.14 15.51
C ALA A 73 5.85 1.69 15.46
N VAL A 74 6.83 1.34 16.28
CA VAL A 74 7.17 -0.06 16.53
C VAL A 74 6.29 -0.55 17.66
N VAL A 75 5.56 -1.63 17.40
CA VAL A 75 4.74 -2.35 18.37
C VAL A 75 5.41 -3.69 18.63
N LEU A 76 5.99 -3.84 19.81
CA LEU A 76 6.79 -5.01 20.17
C LEU A 76 6.03 -5.88 21.17
N ASP A 77 5.79 -7.13 20.78
CA ASP A 77 5.24 -8.16 21.64
C ASP A 77 6.26 -8.58 22.69
N ARG A 78 5.90 -8.41 23.97
CA ARG A 78 6.70 -8.88 25.10
C ARG A 78 5.96 -9.93 25.91
N SER A 79 5.04 -10.68 25.31
CA SER A 79 4.34 -11.77 25.98
C SER A 79 5.28 -12.92 26.39
N THR A 80 4.81 -13.83 27.24
CA THR A 80 5.62 -14.99 27.66
C THR A 80 5.95 -15.95 26.53
N SER A 81 5.18 -15.99 25.44
CA SER A 81 5.50 -16.81 24.25
C SER A 81 6.75 -16.32 23.51
N MET A 82 7.16 -15.08 23.76
CA MET A 82 8.37 -14.45 23.21
C MET A 82 9.66 -14.81 23.97
N ILE A 83 9.59 -15.56 25.07
CA ILE A 83 10.77 -15.92 25.86
C ILE A 83 11.81 -16.65 25.00
N GLY A 84 13.09 -16.34 25.26
CA GLY A 84 14.22 -16.96 24.59
C GLY A 84 14.58 -16.24 23.28
N PRO A 85 14.89 -16.95 22.18
CA PRO A 85 15.39 -16.32 20.96
C PRO A 85 14.43 -15.32 20.30
N LYS A 86 13.11 -15.44 20.51
CA LYS A 86 12.11 -14.57 19.87
C LYS A 86 12.22 -13.12 20.35
N ILE A 87 12.28 -12.88 21.67
CA ILE A 87 12.42 -11.53 22.22
C ILE A 87 13.77 -10.90 21.85
N GLU A 88 14.85 -11.69 21.83
CA GLU A 88 16.17 -11.18 21.40
C GLU A 88 16.14 -10.74 19.93
N LYS A 89 15.52 -11.53 19.05
CA LYS A 89 15.30 -11.15 17.65
C LYS A 89 14.40 -9.91 17.52
N ALA A 90 13.34 -9.80 18.33
CA ALA A 90 12.47 -8.62 18.34
C ALA A 90 13.25 -7.35 18.72
N ARG A 91 14.09 -7.42 19.77
CA ARG A 91 14.93 -6.31 20.20
C ARG A 91 15.98 -5.95 19.14
N GLN A 92 16.64 -6.94 18.54
CA GLN A 92 17.59 -6.73 17.44
C GLN A 92 16.91 -6.09 16.22
N ALA A 93 15.69 -6.53 15.88
CA ALA A 93 14.89 -5.96 14.80
C ALA A 93 14.55 -4.50 15.05
N ALA A 94 13.99 -4.18 16.22
CA ALA A 94 13.68 -2.80 16.59
C ALA A 94 14.95 -1.91 16.64
N ALA A 95 16.08 -2.42 17.15
CA ALA A 95 17.33 -1.67 17.19
C ALA A 95 17.91 -1.42 15.78
N THR A 96 17.88 -2.43 14.90
CA THR A 96 18.31 -2.31 13.50
C THR A 96 17.47 -1.26 12.77
N LEU A 97 16.16 -1.27 12.99
CA LEU A 97 15.25 -0.29 12.45
C LEU A 97 15.61 1.13 12.91
N VAL A 98 15.91 1.34 14.20
CA VAL A 98 16.38 2.63 14.73
C VAL A 98 17.67 3.11 14.04
N ASP A 99 18.58 2.20 13.70
CA ASP A 99 19.82 2.55 13.00
C ASP A 99 19.56 2.96 11.52
N GLN A 100 18.49 2.46 10.90
CA GLN A 100 18.13 2.78 9.51
C GLN A 100 17.25 4.03 9.33
N LEU A 101 16.73 4.61 10.41
CA LEU A 101 15.91 5.82 10.31
C LEU A 101 16.74 7.03 9.83
N ASP A 102 16.11 7.92 9.08
CA ASP A 102 16.68 9.21 8.70
C ASP A 102 16.44 10.27 9.79
N ALA A 103 17.18 11.38 9.73
CA ALA A 103 17.07 12.45 10.72
C ALA A 103 15.67 13.11 10.80
N ASN A 104 14.88 12.99 9.73
CA ASN A 104 13.53 13.53 9.62
C ASN A 104 12.45 12.52 10.02
N ASP A 105 12.79 11.26 10.26
CA ASP A 105 11.82 10.23 10.63
C ASP A 105 11.37 10.39 12.07
N VAL A 106 10.10 10.10 12.31
CA VAL A 106 9.49 10.03 13.63
C VAL A 106 9.43 8.57 14.05
N PHE A 107 9.83 8.31 15.29
CA PHE A 107 9.82 6.99 15.92
C PHE A 107 9.03 7.03 17.22
N SER A 108 8.22 6.00 17.44
CA SER A 108 7.60 5.68 18.71
C SER A 108 7.72 4.18 18.99
N LEU A 109 7.75 3.83 20.27
CA LEU A 109 7.87 2.44 20.72
C LEU A 109 6.76 2.13 21.71
N VAL A 110 5.92 1.18 21.32
CA VAL A 110 4.88 0.59 22.14
C VAL A 110 5.28 -0.85 22.41
N THR A 111 5.12 -1.31 23.65
CA THR A 111 5.17 -2.72 23.99
C THR A 111 3.79 -3.18 24.40
N TYR A 112 3.53 -4.48 24.27
CA TYR A 112 2.28 -5.03 24.77
C TYR A 112 2.44 -6.42 25.35
N ASP A 113 1.60 -6.70 26.33
CA ASP A 113 1.41 -8.00 26.96
C ASP A 113 -0.09 -8.23 27.23
N ASN A 114 -0.52 -8.27 28.49
CA ASN A 114 -1.92 -8.10 28.89
C ASN A 114 -2.43 -6.69 28.58
N GLU A 115 -1.53 -5.71 28.67
CA GLU A 115 -1.80 -4.29 28.45
C GLU A 115 -0.80 -3.72 27.45
N SER A 116 -1.11 -2.55 26.90
CA SER A 116 -0.21 -1.83 26.00
C SER A 116 0.45 -0.67 26.73
N GLU A 117 1.75 -0.48 26.53
CA GLU A 117 2.56 0.52 27.22
C GLU A 117 3.38 1.32 26.20
N LEU A 118 3.31 2.64 26.31
CA LEU A 118 4.13 3.55 25.51
C LEU A 118 5.49 3.74 26.19
N LEU A 119 6.55 3.14 25.64
CA LEU A 119 7.91 3.29 26.17
C LEU A 119 8.61 4.52 25.61
N ILE A 120 8.37 4.83 24.34
CA ILE A 120 8.96 5.99 23.66
C ILE A 120 7.85 6.75 22.93
N PRO A 121 7.48 7.96 23.41
CA PRO A 121 6.56 8.83 22.69
C PRO A 121 7.08 9.21 21.29
N PRO A 122 6.19 9.55 20.34
CA PRO A 122 6.57 9.98 19.00
C PRO A 122 7.60 11.13 19.03
N GLN A 123 8.80 10.86 18.54
CA GLN A 123 9.87 11.84 18.47
C GLN A 123 10.81 11.57 17.29
N ARG A 124 11.52 12.60 16.82
CA ARG A 124 12.57 12.43 15.81
C ARG A 124 13.85 11.92 16.46
N LEU A 125 14.52 10.97 15.81
CA LEU A 125 15.82 10.45 16.25
C LEU A 125 16.97 11.09 15.47
N SER A 126 17.03 12.43 15.48
CA SER A 126 17.98 13.20 14.68
C SER A 126 19.41 13.16 15.24
N ARG A 127 19.58 12.94 16.55
CA ARG A 127 20.90 12.88 17.19
C ARG A 127 21.28 11.44 17.53
N ARG A 128 22.58 11.15 17.51
CA ARG A 128 23.12 9.84 17.90
C ARG A 128 22.68 9.44 19.30
N GLU A 129 22.71 10.37 20.26
CA GLU A 129 22.29 10.10 21.64
C GLU A 129 20.82 9.68 21.76
N ASP A 130 19.93 10.24 20.94
CA ASP A 130 18.51 9.87 20.94
C ASP A 130 18.34 8.41 20.47
N ARG A 131 19.13 7.98 19.48
CA ARG A 131 19.16 6.60 18.97
C ARG A 131 19.72 5.63 20.00
N GLU A 132 20.81 5.98 20.66
CA GLU A 132 21.41 5.13 21.71
C GLU A 132 20.45 4.97 22.89
N ARG A 133 19.74 6.02 23.31
CA ARG A 133 18.70 5.92 24.34
C ARG A 133 17.54 5.02 23.90
N ALA A 134 17.06 5.18 22.65
CA ALA A 134 16.00 4.32 22.12
C ALA A 134 16.42 2.84 22.11
N LYS A 135 17.64 2.54 21.66
CA LYS A 135 18.20 1.18 21.69
C LYS A 135 18.33 0.64 23.10
N ALA A 136 18.81 1.44 24.06
CA ALA A 136 18.88 1.04 25.46
C ALA A 136 17.50 0.68 26.03
N THR A 137 16.47 1.48 25.73
CA THR A 137 15.08 1.17 26.10
C THR A 137 14.59 -0.14 25.47
N ILE A 138 14.88 -0.36 24.18
CA ILE A 138 14.52 -1.59 23.46
C ILE A 138 15.16 -2.81 24.15
N PHE A 139 16.46 -2.77 24.44
CA PHE A 139 17.17 -3.90 25.05
C PHE A 139 16.78 -4.18 26.50
N ALA A 140 16.14 -3.22 27.18
CA ALA A 140 15.62 -3.41 28.53
C ALA A 140 14.27 -4.15 28.58
N ILE A 141 13.57 -4.35 27.45
CA ILE A 141 12.22 -4.92 27.42
C ILE A 141 12.24 -6.39 27.83
N GLN A 142 11.62 -6.75 28.95
CA GLN A 142 11.52 -8.14 29.42
C GLN A 142 10.17 -8.78 29.08
N PRO A 143 10.15 -10.09 28.74
CA PRO A 143 8.91 -10.79 28.45
C PRO A 143 8.08 -11.03 29.73
N ARG A 144 6.77 -10.81 29.65
CA ARG A 144 5.77 -11.05 30.71
C ARG A 144 4.35 -11.08 30.13
N GLY A 145 3.41 -11.66 30.87
CA GLY A 145 1.97 -11.58 30.58
C GLY A 145 1.51 -12.33 29.32
N GLY A 146 0.28 -12.03 28.89
CA GLY A 146 -0.38 -12.55 27.69
C GLY A 146 -0.14 -11.67 26.47
N THR A 147 -1.02 -11.75 25.47
CA THR A 147 -0.81 -11.21 24.13
C THR A 147 -2.06 -10.48 23.64
N ALA A 148 -2.19 -9.20 24.03
CA ALA A 148 -3.24 -8.28 23.63
C ALA A 148 -2.89 -7.54 22.32
N LEU A 149 -2.69 -8.31 21.24
CA LEU A 149 -2.19 -7.82 19.95
C LEU A 149 -3.01 -6.65 19.39
N TYR A 150 -4.33 -6.76 19.42
CA TYR A 150 -5.23 -5.69 18.95
C TYR A 150 -4.98 -4.37 19.70
N ALA A 151 -4.84 -4.43 21.03
CA ALA A 151 -4.61 -3.24 21.84
C ALA A 151 -3.23 -2.62 21.54
N GLY A 152 -2.20 -3.45 21.37
CA GLY A 152 -0.84 -2.99 21.04
C GLY A 152 -0.80 -2.24 19.71
N VAL A 153 -1.39 -2.84 18.67
CA VAL A 153 -1.44 -2.21 17.33
C VAL A 153 -2.31 -0.96 17.35
N SER A 154 -3.43 -0.96 18.09
CA SER A 154 -4.29 0.22 18.27
C SER A 154 -3.55 1.39 18.91
N MET A 155 -2.80 1.14 19.99
CA MET A 155 -1.97 2.16 20.64
C MET A 155 -0.86 2.66 19.71
N GLY A 156 -0.21 1.77 18.95
CA GLY A 156 0.77 2.14 17.94
C GLY A 156 0.19 3.04 16.85
N ALA A 157 -1.00 2.69 16.33
CA ALA A 157 -1.71 3.51 15.36
C ALA A 157 -2.12 4.87 15.94
N GLU A 158 -2.49 4.94 17.23
CA GLU A 158 -2.73 6.22 17.91
C GLU A 158 -1.47 7.10 17.95
N GLN A 159 -0.30 6.51 18.22
CA GLN A 159 0.97 7.24 18.21
C GLN A 159 1.30 7.79 16.83
N VAL A 160 1.12 6.99 15.78
CA VAL A 160 1.25 7.46 14.40
C VAL A 160 0.26 8.60 14.13
N LYS A 161 -1.01 8.45 14.55
CA LYS A 161 -2.05 9.45 14.32
C LYS A 161 -1.73 10.81 14.94
N ARG A 162 -1.04 10.86 16.09
CA ARG A 162 -0.67 12.11 16.78
C ARG A 162 0.25 13.02 15.97
N LEU A 163 1.14 12.44 15.15
CA LEU A 163 2.04 13.16 14.24
C LEU A 163 1.75 12.80 12.78
N PHE A 164 0.49 12.49 12.47
CA PHE A 164 0.09 12.16 11.12
C PHE A 164 0.26 13.36 10.21
N GLU A 165 1.07 13.17 9.17
CA GLU A 165 1.24 14.12 8.09
C GLU A 165 1.05 13.34 6.79
N HIS A 166 0.22 13.87 5.89
CA HIS A 166 -0.03 13.22 4.60
C HIS A 166 1.26 13.02 3.82
N GLU A 167 2.22 13.96 3.93
CA GLU A 167 3.51 13.90 3.25
C GLU A 167 4.45 12.81 3.76
N ARG A 168 4.14 12.20 4.92
CA ARG A 168 4.91 11.12 5.52
C ARG A 168 4.33 9.76 5.19
N VAL A 169 5.20 8.76 5.17
CA VAL A 169 4.74 7.37 5.25
C VAL A 169 4.37 7.07 6.70
N ASN A 170 3.08 6.93 6.96
CA ASN A 170 2.52 6.65 8.29
C ASN A 170 2.35 5.14 8.47
N ARG A 171 3.13 4.54 9.37
CA ARG A 171 3.27 3.08 9.45
C ARG A 171 3.42 2.57 10.88
N VAL A 172 2.82 1.43 11.13
CA VAL A 172 3.07 0.58 12.30
C VAL A 172 3.90 -0.62 11.85
N ILE A 173 4.95 -0.97 12.60
CA ILE A 173 5.66 -2.24 12.45
C ILE A 173 5.39 -3.08 13.69
N LEU A 174 4.66 -4.18 13.51
CA LEU A 174 4.36 -5.14 14.56
C LEU A 174 5.44 -6.24 14.58
N LEU A 175 6.08 -6.45 15.73
CA LEU A 175 7.03 -7.54 15.97
C LEU A 175 6.39 -8.51 16.96
N SER A 176 6.00 -9.71 16.52
CA SER A 176 5.22 -10.65 17.34
C SER A 176 5.32 -12.08 16.83
N ASP A 177 4.99 -13.06 17.68
CA ASP A 177 4.70 -14.43 17.26
C ASP A 177 3.19 -14.67 17.03
N GLY A 178 2.36 -13.64 17.05
CA GLY A 178 0.95 -13.69 16.64
C GLY A 178 0.03 -14.49 17.57
N GLN A 179 0.48 -14.88 18.76
CA GLN A 179 -0.28 -15.70 19.71
C GLN A 179 -1.36 -14.90 20.47
N ALA A 180 -2.19 -14.14 19.74
CA ALA A 180 -3.22 -13.27 20.29
C ALA A 180 -4.23 -14.05 21.15
N ASN A 181 -4.23 -13.76 22.46
CA ASN A 181 -5.05 -14.47 23.46
C ASN A 181 -5.91 -13.53 24.31
N ILE A 182 -5.73 -12.21 24.16
CA ILE A 182 -6.55 -11.19 24.84
C ILE A 182 -7.14 -10.25 23.78
N GLY A 183 -8.47 -10.15 23.76
CA GLY A 183 -9.21 -9.35 22.77
C GLY A 183 -9.46 -10.11 21.46
N PRO A 184 -9.74 -9.38 20.36
CA PRO A 184 -9.97 -10.00 19.05
C PRO A 184 -8.76 -10.83 18.59
N SER A 185 -9.02 -12.08 18.22
CA SER A 185 -7.98 -13.07 17.91
C SER A 185 -8.30 -13.92 16.68
N LYS A 186 -9.31 -13.51 15.88
CA LYS A 186 -9.65 -14.18 14.62
C LYS A 186 -9.07 -13.39 13.44
N PRO A 187 -8.58 -14.07 12.37
CA PRO A 187 -8.08 -13.40 11.18
C PRO A 187 -9.05 -12.37 10.58
N GLY A 188 -10.35 -12.66 10.59
CA GLY A 188 -11.37 -11.72 10.11
C GLY A 188 -11.45 -10.42 10.92
N ASP A 189 -11.26 -10.48 12.24
CA ASP A 189 -11.28 -9.29 13.10
C ASP A 189 -10.07 -8.39 12.81
N LEU A 190 -8.89 -9.00 12.63
CA LEU A 190 -7.65 -8.30 12.32
C LEU A 190 -7.63 -7.77 10.88
N ALA A 191 -8.24 -8.48 9.93
CA ALA A 191 -8.46 -8.00 8.58
C ALA A 191 -9.38 -6.76 8.55
N GLN A 192 -10.46 -6.78 9.33
CA GLN A 192 -11.34 -5.62 9.46
C GLN A 192 -10.58 -4.43 10.08
N PHE A 193 -9.75 -4.70 11.09
CA PHE A 193 -8.95 -3.68 11.74
C PHE A 193 -7.91 -3.05 10.81
N GLY A 194 -7.16 -3.86 10.07
CA GLY A 194 -6.20 -3.37 9.07
C GLY A 194 -6.89 -2.54 7.97
N SER A 195 -8.08 -2.94 7.52
CA SER A 195 -8.89 -2.14 6.59
C SER A 195 -9.28 -0.76 7.14
N VAL A 196 -9.61 -0.67 8.43
CA VAL A 196 -9.91 0.61 9.10
C VAL A 196 -8.66 1.50 9.15
N LEU A 197 -7.50 0.93 9.51
CA LEU A 197 -6.24 1.67 9.56
C LEU A 197 -5.82 2.18 8.17
N ARG A 198 -5.95 1.34 7.13
CA ARG A 198 -5.69 1.73 5.73
C ARG A 198 -6.55 2.91 5.30
N LYS A 199 -7.85 2.91 5.63
CA LYS A 199 -8.75 4.03 5.34
C LYS A 199 -8.33 5.32 6.06
N GLY A 200 -7.67 5.19 7.20
CA GLY A 200 -7.05 6.31 7.93
C GLY A 200 -5.64 6.69 7.45
N GLY A 201 -5.13 6.09 6.37
CA GLY A 201 -3.80 6.36 5.84
C GLY A 201 -2.66 5.72 6.63
N ILE A 202 -2.95 4.75 7.50
CA ILE A 202 -1.95 4.04 8.31
C ILE A 202 -1.82 2.60 7.79
N SER A 203 -0.59 2.20 7.47
CA SER A 203 -0.25 0.83 7.06
C SER A 203 0.37 0.06 8.23
N VAL A 204 0.18 -1.26 8.28
CA VAL A 204 0.71 -2.12 9.37
C VAL A 204 1.52 -3.26 8.80
N SER A 205 2.84 -3.13 8.79
CA SER A 205 3.73 -4.24 8.41
C SER A 205 3.93 -5.15 9.63
N THR A 206 3.90 -6.45 9.40
CA THR A 206 3.97 -7.44 10.49
C THR A 206 5.19 -8.33 10.31
N VAL A 207 5.94 -8.56 11.38
CA VAL A 207 7.14 -9.38 11.40
C VAL A 207 6.92 -10.54 12.37
N GLY A 208 6.77 -11.74 11.81
CA GLY A 208 6.62 -13.00 12.54
C GLY A 208 7.96 -13.48 13.11
N LEU A 209 7.95 -13.88 14.38
CA LEU A 209 9.13 -14.30 15.13
C LEU A 209 8.99 -15.73 15.69
N GLY A 210 9.94 -16.59 15.33
CA GLY A 210 9.97 -18.01 15.76
C GLY A 210 9.03 -18.91 14.95
N GLU A 211 9.15 -20.22 15.10
CA GLU A 211 8.49 -21.18 14.19
C GLU A 211 6.98 -21.34 14.44
N ASP A 212 6.53 -21.13 15.67
CA ASP A 212 5.14 -21.35 16.10
C ASP A 212 4.26 -20.09 15.99
N TYR A 213 4.56 -19.19 15.04
CA TYR A 213 3.82 -17.94 14.93
C TYR A 213 2.47 -18.13 14.20
N ASN A 214 1.47 -17.32 14.56
CA ASN A 214 0.18 -17.36 13.86
C ASN A 214 0.23 -16.55 12.55
N GLU A 215 0.57 -17.23 11.45
CA GLU A 215 0.68 -16.62 10.13
C GLU A 215 -0.62 -16.03 9.62
N ASP A 216 -1.73 -16.74 9.77
CA ASP A 216 -3.03 -16.29 9.28
C ASP A 216 -3.44 -14.95 9.89
N LEU A 217 -3.21 -14.76 11.19
CA LEU A 217 -3.51 -13.50 11.88
C LEU A 217 -2.64 -12.35 11.40
N MET A 218 -1.33 -12.59 11.30
CA MET A 218 -0.35 -11.56 10.96
C MET A 218 -0.51 -11.13 9.49
N THR A 219 -0.66 -12.08 8.58
CA THR A 219 -0.90 -11.84 7.16
C THR A 219 -2.22 -11.11 6.93
N ALA A 220 -3.30 -11.52 7.61
CA ALA A 220 -4.60 -10.85 7.48
C ALA A 220 -4.53 -9.37 7.88
N LEU A 221 -3.81 -9.02 8.94
CA LEU A 221 -3.61 -7.63 9.36
C LEU A 221 -2.77 -6.85 8.35
N ALA A 222 -1.64 -7.40 7.90
CA ALA A 222 -0.74 -6.73 6.96
C ALA A 222 -1.42 -6.46 5.61
N GLU A 223 -1.96 -7.48 4.97
CA GLU A 223 -2.55 -7.37 3.64
C GLU A 223 -3.76 -6.42 3.63
N SER A 224 -4.63 -6.53 4.64
CA SER A 224 -5.81 -5.65 4.74
C SER A 224 -5.44 -4.18 5.00
N SER A 225 -4.26 -3.94 5.57
CA SER A 225 -3.69 -2.60 5.76
C SER A 225 -2.87 -2.09 4.57
N ASN A 226 -2.77 -2.88 3.48
CA ASN A 226 -1.92 -2.63 2.31
C ASN A 226 -0.42 -2.52 2.67
N ALA A 227 0.03 -3.43 3.53
CA ALA A 227 1.42 -3.58 3.98
C ALA A 227 1.89 -5.04 3.80
N ASN A 228 3.15 -5.29 4.11
CA ASN A 228 3.77 -6.60 3.92
C ASN A 228 3.89 -7.39 5.24
N TYR A 229 3.86 -8.71 5.10
CA TYR A 229 4.19 -9.67 6.15
C TYR A 229 5.62 -10.21 5.91
N TYR A 230 6.40 -10.34 6.99
CA TYR A 230 7.77 -10.87 6.96
C TYR A 230 7.96 -11.92 8.02
N TYR A 231 8.72 -12.96 7.69
CA TYR A 231 9.17 -13.97 8.64
C TYR A 231 10.67 -13.85 8.91
N VAL A 232 11.06 -13.77 10.18
CA VAL A 232 12.48 -13.62 10.58
C VAL A 232 12.98 -14.88 11.28
N GLN A 233 13.63 -15.74 10.51
CA GLN A 233 14.44 -16.84 11.05
C GLN A 233 15.80 -16.35 11.54
N ASP A 234 16.46 -15.47 10.77
CA ASP A 234 17.83 -15.01 11.03
C ASP A 234 17.85 -13.49 11.15
N ALA A 235 18.42 -12.99 12.25
CA ALA A 235 18.54 -11.55 12.49
C ALA A 235 19.37 -10.84 11.40
N GLU A 236 20.27 -11.56 10.73
CA GLU A 236 21.10 -11.04 9.64
C GLU A 236 20.29 -10.57 8.41
N LYS A 237 19.05 -11.05 8.26
CA LYS A 237 18.16 -10.65 7.16
C LYS A 237 17.35 -9.39 7.48
N LEU A 238 17.28 -8.98 8.75
CA LEU A 238 16.52 -7.81 9.20
C LEU A 238 16.93 -6.52 8.49
N PRO A 239 18.24 -6.23 8.28
CA PRO A 239 18.61 -5.01 7.58
C PRO A 239 18.05 -4.94 6.16
N GLY A 240 18.02 -6.05 5.43
CA GLY A 240 17.47 -6.12 4.07
C GLY A 240 15.95 -5.98 4.05
N ILE A 241 15.26 -6.64 4.97
CA ILE A 241 13.79 -6.52 5.13
C ILE A 241 13.40 -5.09 5.47
N PHE A 242 14.10 -4.44 6.40
CA PHE A 242 13.84 -3.04 6.72
C PHE A 242 14.28 -2.10 5.63
N ALA A 243 15.37 -2.37 4.91
CA ALA A 243 15.72 -1.58 3.73
C ALA A 243 14.66 -1.71 2.63
N GLU A 244 14.04 -2.88 2.50
CA GLU A 244 12.88 -3.06 1.62
C GLU A 244 11.66 -2.32 2.17
N GLU A 245 11.33 -2.38 3.47
CA GLU A 245 10.17 -1.69 4.03
C GLU A 245 10.31 -0.15 4.06
N LEU A 246 11.47 0.33 4.49
CA LEU A 246 11.84 1.74 4.60
C LEU A 246 12.24 2.31 3.24
N GLY A 247 12.81 1.51 2.34
CA GLY A 247 13.07 1.88 0.94
C GLY A 247 11.84 1.73 0.05
N ALA A 248 10.90 0.85 0.42
CA ALA A 248 9.54 0.79 -0.11
C ALA A 248 8.63 1.88 0.45
N ALA A 249 9.13 2.75 1.35
CA ALA A 249 8.71 4.15 1.37
C ALA A 249 9.20 4.84 0.08
N ARG A 250 8.77 4.26 -1.05
CA ARG A 250 8.92 4.77 -2.39
C ARG A 250 8.37 6.19 -2.36
N THR A 251 9.04 7.10 -3.05
CA THR A 251 8.53 8.46 -3.23
C THR A 251 7.08 8.36 -3.67
N VAL A 252 6.16 8.86 -2.83
CA VAL A 252 4.76 8.99 -3.21
C VAL A 252 4.73 9.95 -4.38
N LEU A 253 4.39 9.43 -5.57
CA LEU A 253 4.35 10.21 -6.80
C LEU A 253 3.03 10.96 -6.96
N ALA A 254 1.97 10.41 -6.37
CA ALA A 254 0.63 10.90 -6.47
C ALA A 254 -0.20 10.37 -5.29
N ARG A 255 -1.12 11.20 -4.81
CA ARG A 255 -2.14 10.80 -3.82
C ARG A 255 -3.53 10.97 -4.41
N SER A 256 -4.52 10.37 -3.73
CA SER A 256 -5.94 10.57 -4.06
C SER A 256 -6.24 10.26 -5.54
N ILE A 257 -5.61 9.23 -6.10
CA ILE A 257 -5.69 8.94 -7.53
C ILE A 257 -7.09 8.43 -7.86
N THR A 258 -7.75 9.11 -8.80
CA THR A 258 -9.04 8.71 -9.36
C THR A 258 -8.87 8.41 -10.84
N ILE A 259 -9.03 7.14 -11.22
CA ILE A 259 -9.05 6.69 -12.61
C ILE A 259 -10.51 6.56 -13.03
N ARG A 260 -10.91 7.31 -14.05
CA ARG A 260 -12.26 7.30 -14.61
C ARG A 260 -12.23 6.70 -16.01
N ILE A 261 -12.98 5.64 -16.23
CA ILE A 261 -13.15 4.98 -17.52
C ILE A 261 -14.57 5.24 -18.00
N GLU A 262 -14.74 5.78 -19.19
CA GLU A 262 -16.04 6.03 -19.81
C GLU A 262 -16.12 5.34 -21.18
N VAL A 263 -17.19 4.60 -21.44
CA VAL A 263 -17.43 3.95 -22.73
C VAL A 263 -18.44 4.75 -23.57
N PRO A 264 -18.23 4.89 -24.89
CA PRO A 264 -19.15 5.61 -25.76
C PRO A 264 -20.45 4.83 -26.00
N GLU A 265 -21.41 5.48 -26.65
CA GLU A 265 -22.64 4.83 -27.07
C GLU A 265 -22.35 3.68 -28.06
N GLY A 266 -23.07 2.56 -27.94
CA GLY A 266 -22.78 1.31 -28.68
C GLY A 266 -21.73 0.41 -28.04
N VAL A 267 -21.07 0.85 -26.95
CA VAL A 267 -20.16 0.04 -26.15
C VAL A 267 -20.70 -0.07 -24.71
N ARG A 268 -20.75 -1.28 -24.18
CA ARG A 268 -21.15 -1.54 -22.78
C ARG A 268 -19.97 -2.02 -21.95
N LEU A 269 -19.74 -1.39 -20.80
CA LEU A 269 -18.75 -1.85 -19.82
C LEU A 269 -19.38 -2.96 -18.96
N LYS A 270 -18.80 -4.17 -18.97
CA LYS A 270 -19.29 -5.30 -18.17
C LYS A 270 -18.68 -5.33 -16.78
N GLU A 271 -17.36 -5.25 -16.70
CA GLU A 271 -16.62 -5.28 -15.44
C GLU A 271 -15.24 -4.65 -15.61
N ILE A 272 -14.59 -4.37 -14.48
CA ILE A 272 -13.17 -4.07 -14.41
C ILE A 272 -12.53 -5.03 -13.42
N LEU A 273 -11.37 -5.57 -13.79
CA LEU A 273 -10.54 -6.42 -12.95
C LEU A 273 -9.26 -5.70 -12.56
N GLY A 274 -8.67 -6.05 -11.41
CA GLY A 274 -7.38 -5.53 -10.94
C GLY A 274 -7.43 -4.61 -9.71
N HIS A 275 -8.60 -4.39 -9.10
CA HIS A 275 -8.73 -3.67 -7.82
C HIS A 275 -9.98 -4.10 -7.04
N PRO A 276 -9.94 -4.24 -5.70
CA PRO A 276 -11.12 -4.63 -4.91
C PRO A 276 -12.20 -3.55 -4.82
N GLU A 277 -11.84 -2.26 -4.96
CA GLU A 277 -12.77 -1.13 -4.81
C GLU A 277 -13.06 -0.47 -6.18
N ILE A 278 -13.91 -1.10 -6.98
CA ILE A 278 -14.34 -0.58 -8.29
C ILE A 278 -15.82 -0.21 -8.22
N ARG A 279 -16.14 1.03 -8.57
CA ARG A 279 -17.53 1.49 -8.70
C ARG A 279 -17.90 1.59 -10.17
N CYS A 280 -18.88 0.82 -10.60
CA CYS A 280 -19.45 0.89 -11.94
C CYS A 280 -20.75 1.70 -11.91
N GLU A 281 -20.81 2.75 -12.72
CA GLU A 281 -21.96 3.64 -12.89
C GLU A 281 -22.36 3.66 -14.37
N GLY A 282 -23.21 2.70 -14.77
CA GLY A 282 -23.74 2.60 -16.13
C GLY A 282 -22.64 2.44 -17.19
N ARG A 283 -22.35 3.52 -17.92
CA ARG A 283 -21.30 3.58 -18.97
C ARG A 283 -19.95 4.11 -18.46
N SER A 284 -19.81 4.27 -17.15
CA SER A 284 -18.59 4.75 -16.54
C SER A 284 -18.18 3.87 -15.38
N ALA A 285 -16.89 3.89 -15.06
CA ALA A 285 -16.38 3.30 -13.85
C ALA A 285 -15.27 4.14 -13.26
N VAL A 286 -15.18 4.08 -11.93
CA VAL A 286 -14.23 4.86 -11.13
C VAL A 286 -13.42 3.90 -10.26
N ILE A 287 -12.11 4.03 -10.35
CA ILE A 287 -11.13 3.33 -9.53
C ILE A 287 -10.44 4.38 -8.67
N THR A 288 -10.40 4.16 -7.36
CA THR A 288 -9.73 5.08 -6.44
C THR A 288 -8.53 4.38 -5.82
N LEU A 289 -7.36 5.00 -5.90
CA LEU A 289 -6.15 4.55 -5.23
C LEU A 289 -5.72 5.62 -4.23
N PRO A 290 -5.47 5.27 -2.96
CA PRO A 290 -5.07 6.26 -1.96
C PRO A 290 -3.71 6.88 -2.32
N GLU A 291 -2.76 6.06 -2.75
CA GLU A 291 -1.39 6.48 -3.09
C GLU A 291 -0.85 5.68 -4.26
N TYR A 292 0.07 6.28 -5.01
CA TYR A 292 0.82 5.65 -6.08
C TYR A 292 2.31 5.96 -5.93
N PHE A 293 3.13 4.93 -6.02
CA PHE A 293 4.53 5.00 -5.66
C PHE A 293 5.46 5.03 -6.88
N GLY A 294 6.67 5.56 -6.68
CA GLY A 294 7.77 5.43 -7.64
C GLY A 294 8.00 3.99 -8.08
N ALA A 295 8.16 3.79 -9.39
CA ALA A 295 8.35 2.48 -10.03
C ALA A 295 7.20 1.46 -9.86
N ASP A 296 6.07 1.86 -9.28
CA ASP A 296 4.86 1.02 -9.32
C ASP A 296 4.34 0.90 -10.75
N ARG A 297 3.77 -0.28 -11.03
CA ARG A 297 3.08 -0.58 -12.27
C ARG A 297 1.79 -1.31 -11.92
N ARG A 298 0.64 -0.73 -12.29
CA ARG A 298 -0.68 -1.31 -12.04
C ARG A 298 -1.43 -1.46 -13.34
N LYS A 299 -2.08 -2.62 -13.50
CA LYS A 299 -2.88 -2.95 -14.67
C LYS A 299 -4.33 -3.19 -14.24
N PHE A 300 -5.24 -2.60 -14.99
CA PHE A 300 -6.67 -2.80 -14.88
C PHE A 300 -7.19 -3.31 -16.23
N LEU A 301 -8.11 -4.28 -16.19
CA LEU A 301 -8.69 -4.88 -17.38
C LEU A 301 -10.17 -4.54 -17.41
N ALA A 302 -10.56 -3.67 -18.34
CA ALA A 302 -11.95 -3.33 -18.57
C ALA A 302 -12.54 -4.24 -19.66
N ARG A 303 -13.50 -5.08 -19.30
CA ARG A 303 -14.20 -5.94 -20.27
C ARG A 303 -15.38 -5.17 -20.86
N CYS A 304 -15.32 -4.90 -22.15
CA CYS A 304 -16.31 -4.12 -22.88
C CYS A 304 -17.02 -4.99 -23.92
N THR A 305 -18.32 -4.80 -24.12
CA THR A 305 -19.09 -5.40 -25.20
C THR A 305 -19.36 -4.34 -26.26
N VAL A 306 -18.95 -4.59 -27.50
CA VAL A 306 -19.25 -3.73 -28.65
C VAL A 306 -20.44 -4.31 -29.40
N GLU A 307 -21.47 -3.50 -29.58
CA GLU A 307 -22.68 -3.85 -30.33
C GLU A 307 -22.66 -3.18 -31.70
N ASN A 308 -22.88 -3.96 -32.76
CA ASN A 308 -23.01 -3.49 -34.14
C ASN A 308 -21.98 -2.40 -34.53
N ALA A 309 -20.73 -2.82 -34.67
CA ALA A 309 -19.68 -1.97 -35.23
C ALA A 309 -19.94 -1.73 -36.73
N GLU A 310 -20.80 -0.76 -37.06
CA GLU A 310 -21.09 -0.40 -38.46
C GLU A 310 -20.02 0.51 -39.07
N VAL A 311 -19.24 1.19 -38.21
CA VAL A 311 -18.24 2.21 -38.54
C VAL A 311 -16.86 1.59 -38.77
N GLU A 312 -16.06 2.15 -39.68
CA GLU A 312 -14.69 1.67 -39.98
C GLU A 312 -13.69 1.85 -38.82
N ALA A 313 -13.99 2.76 -37.90
CA ALA A 313 -13.27 2.93 -36.64
C ALA A 313 -14.26 3.04 -35.47
N VAL A 314 -14.05 2.26 -34.42
CA VAL A 314 -14.86 2.29 -33.19
C VAL A 314 -14.01 2.75 -32.02
N LYS A 315 -14.48 3.78 -31.31
CA LYS A 315 -13.91 4.21 -30.04
C LYS A 315 -14.39 3.26 -28.94
N LEU A 316 -13.49 2.72 -28.13
CA LEU A 316 -13.83 1.74 -27.10
C LEU A 316 -14.00 2.36 -25.71
N ALA A 317 -13.10 3.27 -25.34
CA ALA A 317 -13.13 3.93 -24.05
C ALA A 317 -12.43 5.29 -24.09
N ASN A 318 -12.80 6.12 -23.14
CA ASN A 318 -12.10 7.33 -22.74
C ASN A 318 -11.62 7.14 -21.30
N VAL A 319 -10.31 7.23 -21.05
CA VAL A 319 -9.74 7.04 -19.71
C VAL A 319 -9.07 8.32 -19.24
N ALA A 320 -9.44 8.78 -18.05
CA ALA A 320 -8.86 9.96 -17.41
C ALA A 320 -8.31 9.60 -16.03
N VAL A 321 -7.20 10.25 -15.65
CA VAL A 321 -6.59 10.09 -14.32
C VAL A 321 -6.47 11.46 -13.67
N LYS A 322 -6.97 11.57 -12.44
CA LYS A 322 -6.81 12.74 -11.56
C LYS A 322 -6.06 12.32 -10.31
N TYR A 323 -5.20 13.18 -9.80
CA TYR A 323 -4.45 12.94 -8.57
C TYR A 323 -3.99 14.26 -7.94
N GLU A 324 -3.60 14.19 -6.67
CA GLU A 324 -2.96 15.25 -5.90
C GLU A 324 -1.45 15.05 -5.85
#